data_AF-A0A382XXP3-F1
#
_entry.id   AF-A0A382XXP3-F1
#
_cell.length_a   1.000
_cell.length_b   1.000
_cell.length_c   1.000
_cell.angle_alpha   90.00
_cell.angle_beta   90.00
_cell.angle_gamma   90.00
#
_symmetry.space_group_name_H-M   'P 1'
#
loop_
_entity.id
_entity.type
_entity.pdbx_description
1 polymer ?
#
loop_
_entity_poly.entity_id
_entity_poly.type
_entity_poly.pdbx_seq_one_letter_code
_entity_poly.pdbx_strand_id
1 'polypeptide(L)' 'MAMGPMEIGILVIFGIFLFGAKRIPELARNIGRAKGEFQLGEKEVAAAITIADLDRGGITEEVLSEQE' A
#
# COMPACT_ATOMS: atom_id res chain seq x y z
N MET A 1 4.62 20.29 -27.39
CA MET A 1 4.99 19.01 -28.04
C MET A 1 4.98 17.94 -26.98
N ALA A 2 4.21 16.87 -27.16
CA ALA A 2 4.28 15.69 -26.28
C ALA A 2 5.55 14.89 -26.64
N MET A 3 6.15 14.22 -25.65
CA MET A 3 7.27 13.32 -25.92
C MET A 3 6.76 12.15 -26.79
N GLY A 4 7.45 11.90 -27.90
CA GLY A 4 7.11 10.80 -28.78
C GLY A 4 7.59 9.46 -28.24
N PRO A 5 7.15 8.34 -28.85
CA PRO A 5 7.57 7.00 -28.47
C PRO A 5 9.10 6.80 -28.50
N MET A 6 9.80 7.50 -29.40
CA MET A 6 11.25 7.44 -29.52
C MET A 6 11.96 8.08 -28.33
N GLU A 7 11.55 9.29 -27.93
CA GLU A 7 12.15 9.98 -26.79
C GLU A 7 11.89 9.21 -25.49
N ILE A 8 10.69 8.64 -25.33
CA ILE A 8 10.36 7.77 -24.18
C ILE A 8 11.25 6.51 -24.19
N GLY A 9 11.43 5.87 -25.35
CA GLY A 9 12.30 4.70 -25.48
C GLY A 9 13.75 4.97 -25.06
N ILE A 10 14.29 6.13 -25.47
CA ILE A 10 15.64 6.57 -25.08
C ILE A 10 15.74 6.76 -23.57
N LEU A 11 14.76 7.42 -22.95
CA LEU A 11 14.75 7.61 -21.49
C LEU A 11 14.68 6.30 -20.72
N VAL A 12 13.89 5.33 -21.19
CA VAL A 12 13.82 3.99 -20.59
C VAL A 12 15.16 3.27 -20.69
N ILE A 13 15.85 3.35 -21.85
CA ILE A 13 17.18 2.77 -22.02
C ILE A 13 18.18 3.40 -21.05
N PHE A 14 18.20 4.73 -20.93
CA PHE A 14 19.05 5.42 -19.96
C PHE A 14 18.72 5.03 -18.51
N GLY A 15 17.43 4.93 -18.17
CA GLY A 15 17.00 4.45 -16.85
C GLY A 15 17.50 3.03 -16.56
N ILE A 16 17.38 2.12 -17.53
CA ILE A 16 17.90 0.76 -17.40
C ILE A 16 19.43 0.74 -17.30
N PHE A 17 20.14 1.62 -18.01
CA PHE A 17 21.60 1.71 -17.95
C PHE A 17 22.09 2.22 -16.58
N LEU A 18 21.44 3.25 -16.03
CA LEU A 18 21.81 3.86 -14.75
C LEU A 18 21.44 2.99 -13.56
N PHE A 19 20.24 2.41 -13.57
CA PHE A 19 19.70 1.66 -12.44
C PHE A 19 19.85 0.14 -12.60
N GLY A 20 20.01 -0.37 -13.81
CA GLY A 20 20.05 -1.80 -14.12
C GLY A 20 18.66 -2.38 -14.40
N ALA A 21 18.58 -3.26 -15.40
CA ALA A 21 17.31 -3.85 -15.87
C ALA A 21 16.53 -4.62 -14.79
N LYS A 22 17.22 -5.11 -13.75
CA LYS A 22 16.62 -5.89 -12.66
C LYS A 22 16.10 -5.04 -11.51
N ARG A 23 16.63 -3.83 -11.29
CA ARG A 23 16.30 -3.01 -10.12
C ARG A 23 14.89 -2.48 -10.15
N ILE A 24 14.41 -2.00 -11.30
CA ILE A 24 13.04 -1.48 -11.43
C ILE A 24 12.00 -2.60 -11.18
N PRO A 25 12.10 -3.80 -11.78
CA PRO A 25 11.22 -4.93 -11.46
C PRO A 25 11.31 -5.41 -10.00
N GLU A 26 12.52 -5.49 -9.43
CA GLU A 26 12.73 -5.90 -8.03
C GLU A 26 12.05 -4.92 -7.06
N LEU A 27 12.23 -3.62 -7.27
CA LEU A 27 11.59 -2.57 -6.46
C LEU A 27 10.07 -2.64 -6.55
N ALA A 28 9.51 -2.77 -7.76
CA ALA A 28 8.07 -2.91 -7.95
C ALA A 28 7.52 -4.15 -7.23
N ARG A 29 8.23 -5.27 -7.29
CA ARG A 29 7.85 -6.51 -6.60
C ARG A 29 7.86 -6.34 -5.08
N ASN A 30 8.89 -5.71 -4.54
CA ASN A 30 9.04 -5.51 -3.10
C ASN A 30 7.99 -4.52 -2.57
N ILE A 31 7.78 -3.39 -3.27
CA ILE A 31 6.73 -2.42 -2.94
C ILE A 31 5.35 -3.07 -3.01
N GLY A 32 5.09 -3.87 -4.05
CA GLY A 32 3.83 -4.60 -4.20
C GLY A 32 3.56 -5.56 -3.05
N ARG A 33 4.58 -6.29 -2.57
CA ARG A 33 4.48 -7.17 -1.40
C ARG A 33 4.22 -6.39 -0.12
N ALA A 34 5.02 -5.36 0.15
CA ALA A 34 4.86 -4.52 1.32
C ALA A 34 3.48 -3.87 1.39
N LYS A 35 2.98 -3.34 0.26
CA LYS A 35 1.62 -2.78 0.15
C LYS A 35 0.54 -3.85 0.36
N GLY A 36 0.78 -5.09 -0.06
CA GLY A 36 -0.13 -6.21 0.15
C GLY A 36 -0.24 -6.61 1.62
N GLU A 37 0.90 -6.82 2.28
CA GLU A 37 1.00 -7.15 3.70
C GLU A 37 0.42 -6.04 4.57
N PHE A 38 0.67 -4.77 4.22
CA PHE A 38 0.09 -3.62 4.91
C PHE A 38 -1.44 -3.62 4.88
N GLN A 39 -2.04 -3.81 3.69
CA GLN A 39 -3.50 -3.88 3.56
C GLN A 39 -4.11 -5.07 4.29
N LEU A 40 -3.38 -6.19 4.39
CA LEU A 40 -3.83 -7.34 5.15
C LEU A 40 -3.85 -7.03 6.64
N GLY A 41 -2.76 -6.46 7.18
CA GLY A 41 -2.70 -6.04 8.58
C GLY A 41 -3.74 -4.98 8.93
N GLU A 42 -3.98 -4.00 8.06
CA GLU A 42 -5.04 -2.99 8.24
C GLU A 42 -6.43 -3.62 8.35
N LYS A 43 -6.74 -4.61 7.50
CA LYS A 43 -8.01 -5.34 7.55
C LYS A 43 -8.13 -6.20 8.80
N GLU A 44 -7.06 -6.87 9.23
CA GLU A 44 -7.05 -7.67 10.44
C GLU A 44 -7.31 -6.80 11.68
N VAL A 45 -6.67 -5.64 11.76
CA VAL A 45 -6.91 -4.66 12.84
C VAL A 45 -8.35 -4.15 12.81
N ALA A 46 -8.85 -3.73 11.64
CA ALA A 46 -10.23 -3.27 11.51
C ALA A 46 -11.26 -4.35 11.89
N ALA A 47 -11.01 -5.59 11.50
CA ALA A 47 -11.85 -6.73 11.88
C ALA A 47 -11.79 -6.98 13.40
N ALA A 48 -10.61 -6.91 14.02
CA ALA A 48 -10.46 -7.07 15.46
C ALA A 48 -11.21 -5.98 16.24
N ILE A 49 -11.13 -4.72 15.80
CA ILE A 49 -11.89 -3.61 16.40
C ILE A 49 -13.40 -3.87 16.26
N THR A 50 -13.85 -4.25 15.07
CA THR A 50 -15.28 -4.55 14.81
C THR A 50 -15.80 -5.67 15.72
N ILE A 51 -15.01 -6.73 15.91
CA ILE A 51 -15.36 -7.84 16.80
C ILE A 51 -15.45 -7.34 18.25
N ALA A 52 -14.48 -6.55 18.71
CA ALA A 52 -14.50 -5.98 20.05
C ALA A 52 -15.71 -5.05 20.27
N ASP A 53 -16.10 -4.27 19.27
CA ASP A 53 -17.30 -3.42 19.34
C ASP A 53 -18.59 -4.25 19.45
N LEU A 54 -18.68 -5.38 18.75
CA LEU A 54 -19.81 -6.30 18.84
C LEU A 54 -19.92 -6.92 20.24
N ASP A 55 -18.79 -7.31 20.85
CA ASP A 55 -18.76 -7.85 22.22
C ASP A 55 -19.24 -6.81 23.25
N ARG A 56 -19.10 -5.51 22.97
CA ARG A 56 -19.63 -4.40 23.78
C ARG A 56 -21.09 -4.04 23.45
N GLY A 57 -21.81 -4.89 22.73
CA GLY A 57 -23.20 -4.63 22.33
C GLY A 57 -23.33 -3.69 21.13
N GLY A 58 -22.28 -3.58 20.30
CA GLY A 58 -22.27 -2.74 19.10
C GLY A 58 -21.89 -1.27 19.35
N ILE A 59 -21.30 -0.97 20.51
CA ILE A 59 -20.85 0.39 20.87
C ILE A 59 -19.33 0.46 20.77
N THR A 60 -18.84 1.48 20.06
CA THR A 60 -17.41 1.75 19.91
C THR A 60 -16.80 2.23 21.23
N GLU A 61 -15.51 1.98 21.41
CA GLU A 61 -14.78 2.34 22.64
C GLU A 61 -14.77 3.86 22.92
N GLU A 62 -14.69 4.68 21.86
CA GLU A 62 -14.78 6.15 21.97
C GLU A 62 -16.10 6.59 22.61
N VAL A 63 -17.23 5.98 22.24
CA VAL A 63 -18.55 6.36 22.77
C VAL A 63 -18.75 5.93 24.22
N LEU A 64 -18.08 4.87 24.68
CA LEU A 64 -18.12 4.42 26.07
C LEU A 64 -17.29 5.33 26.99
N SER A 65 -16.10 5.72 26.54
CA SER A 65 -15.19 6.58 27.30
C SER A 65 -15.65 8.04 27.41
N GLU A 66 -16.51 8.50 26.50
CA GLU A 66 -17.18 9.81 26.59
C GLU A 66 -18.33 9.86 27.61
N GLN A 67 -18.83 8.70 28.07
CA GLN A 67 -19.96 8.61 29.01
C GLN A 67 -19.54 8.45 30.48
N GLU A 68 -18.26 8.19 30.75
CA GLU A 68 -17.65 8.21 32.09
C GLU A 68 -17.12 9.60 32.47
#